data_AF-A0A3B8MCE5-F1
#
_entry.id   AF-A0A3B8MCE5-F1
#
_cell.length_a   1.000
_cell.length_b   1.000
_cell.length_c   1.000
_cell.angle_alpha   90.00
_cell.angle_beta   90.00
_cell.angle_gamma   90.00
#
_symmetry.space_group_name_H-M   'P 1'
#
loop_
_entity.id
_entity.type
_entity.pdbx_description
1 polymer ?
#
loop_
_entity_poly.entity_id
_entity_poly.type
_entity_poly.pdbx_seq_one_letter_code
_entity_poly.pdbx_strand_id
1 'polypeptide(L)'
;MVTKTPRGPYVDAATRQTARFLSRPNRFVVRCSIDGVEHTTYLPNPDRLTELLLSNTRIWLTRSTNTSKKLPLTVVGAERLGKLVLLDTHATNRISVDLIDTDQVEALEGYRSSTAKSSAATADSTWSSRKARPRGGSR
;
A
#
# COMPACT_ATOMS: atom_id res chain seq x y z
N MET A 1 -6.47 -29.23 -1.87
CA MET A 1 -6.17 -27.82 -2.26
C MET A 1 -6.56 -26.95 -1.07
N VAL A 2 -5.63 -26.21 -0.47
CA VAL A 2 -5.98 -25.29 0.63
C VAL A 2 -6.60 -24.04 -0.02
N THR A 3 -7.92 -23.98 -0.07
CA THR A 3 -8.63 -22.76 -0.43
C THR A 3 -8.45 -21.76 0.71
N LYS A 4 -7.47 -20.87 0.59
CA LYS A 4 -7.38 -19.71 1.49
C LYS A 4 -8.62 -18.87 1.25
N THR A 5 -9.46 -18.71 2.27
CA THR A 5 -10.60 -17.79 2.24
C THR A 5 -10.10 -16.40 1.84
N PRO A 6 -10.72 -15.73 0.85
CA PRO A 6 -10.35 -14.37 0.51
C PRO A 6 -10.52 -13.51 1.76
N ARG A 7 -9.46 -12.76 2.11
CA ARG A 7 -9.57 -11.78 3.20
C ARG A 7 -10.62 -10.74 2.81
N GLY A 8 -11.30 -10.19 3.81
CA GLY A 8 -12.27 -9.12 3.64
C GLY A 8 -11.69 -7.89 2.92
N PRO A 9 -12.52 -6.88 2.63
CA PRO A 9 -12.11 -5.74 1.83
C PRO A 9 -10.88 -5.05 2.42
N TYR A 10 -9.93 -4.67 1.55
CA TYR A 10 -8.71 -3.97 1.99
C TYR A 10 -9.04 -2.69 2.76
N VAL A 11 -10.01 -1.91 2.27
CA VAL A 11 -10.54 -0.72 2.93
C VAL A 11 -12.05 -0.89 3.02
N ASP A 12 -12.61 -0.70 4.22
CA ASP A 12 -14.05 -0.73 4.45
C ASP A 12 -14.72 0.52 3.86
N ALA A 13 -15.89 0.35 3.26
CA ALA A 13 -16.68 1.46 2.72
C ALA A 13 -17.09 2.46 3.80
N ALA A 14 -17.28 2.01 5.05
CA ALA A 14 -17.67 2.84 6.19
C ALA A 14 -16.52 3.68 6.74
N THR A 15 -15.26 3.30 6.49
CA THR A 15 -14.08 4.03 7.02
C THR A 15 -13.33 4.83 5.98
N ARG A 16 -13.68 4.69 4.69
CA ARG A 16 -13.05 5.44 3.59
C ARG A 16 -13.61 6.85 3.50
N GLN A 17 -12.72 7.81 3.24
CA GLN A 17 -13.09 9.18 2.95
C GLN A 17 -12.05 9.85 2.04
N THR A 18 -12.42 10.95 1.39
CA THR A 18 -11.50 11.73 0.56
C THR A 18 -11.02 12.99 1.27
N ALA A 19 -9.84 13.47 0.88
CA ALA A 19 -9.28 14.73 1.35
C ALA A 19 -8.53 15.45 0.21
N ARG A 20 -8.18 16.71 0.43
CA ARG A 20 -7.28 17.47 -0.46
C ARG A 20 -5.87 17.45 0.12
N PHE A 21 -4.91 17.01 -0.67
CA PHE A 21 -3.50 17.04 -0.28
C PHE A 21 -3.02 18.49 -0.11
N LEU A 22 -2.35 18.78 1.01
CA LEU A 22 -1.75 20.09 1.28
C LEU A 22 -0.23 20.03 1.22
N SER A 23 0.39 19.15 2.01
CA SER A 23 1.84 19.01 2.06
C SER A 23 2.26 17.66 2.63
N ARG A 24 3.54 17.30 2.44
CA ARG A 24 4.16 16.09 2.96
C ARG A 24 5.41 16.45 3.75
N PRO A 25 5.27 16.82 5.04
CA PRO A 25 6.39 17.33 5.85
C PRO A 25 7.52 16.31 6.03
N ASN A 26 7.23 15.01 5.96
CA ASN A 26 8.23 13.96 5.93
C ASN A 26 7.69 12.73 5.19
N ARG A 27 8.55 11.72 4.99
CA ARG A 27 8.20 10.55 4.16
C ARG A 27 7.03 9.70 4.67
N PHE A 28 6.59 9.89 5.92
CA PHE A 28 5.51 9.11 6.54
C PHE A 28 4.30 9.93 6.96
N VAL A 29 4.31 11.24 6.71
CA VAL A 29 3.26 12.14 7.18
C VAL A 29 2.77 13.00 6.03
N VAL A 30 1.45 13.05 5.87
CA VAL A 30 0.75 13.93 4.92
C VAL A 30 -0.19 14.85 5.71
N ARG A 31 -0.12 16.15 5.41
CA ARG A 31 -1.15 17.12 5.79
C ARG A 31 -2.17 17.23 4.68
N CYS A 32 -3.44 17.20 5.04
CA CYS A 32 -4.55 17.24 4.09
C CYS A 32 -5.73 18.02 4.66
N SER A 33 -6.61 18.50 3.80
CA SER A 33 -7.85 19.16 4.19
C SER A 33 -9.04 18.21 4.00
N ILE A 34 -9.83 18.03 5.05
CA ILE A 34 -11.13 17.35 5.03
C ILE A 34 -12.16 18.42 5.39
N ASP A 35 -13.10 18.70 4.49
CA ASP A 35 -14.14 19.71 4.71
C ASP A 35 -13.61 21.08 5.18
N GLY A 36 -12.45 21.49 4.67
CA GLY A 36 -11.80 22.76 5.03
C GLY A 36 -10.90 22.70 6.27
N VAL A 37 -10.91 21.61 7.04
CA VAL A 37 -10.09 21.45 8.26
C VAL A 37 -8.80 20.71 7.95
N GLU A 38 -7.66 21.21 8.43
CA GLU A 38 -6.37 20.54 8.27
C GLU A 38 -6.24 19.32 9.21
N HIS A 39 -5.81 18.20 8.65
CA HIS A 39 -5.52 16.96 9.36
C HIS A 39 -4.14 16.42 9.02
N THR A 40 -3.48 15.85 10.03
CA THR A 40 -2.23 15.11 9.87
C THR A 40 -2.54 13.61 9.76
N THR A 41 -2.00 12.96 8.73
CA THR A 41 -2.31 11.58 8.37
C THR A 41 -1.03 10.79 8.14
N TYR A 42 -1.11 9.47 8.36
CA TYR A 42 0.00 8.55 8.11
C TYR A 42 0.05 8.14 6.64
N LEU A 43 1.24 8.08 6.08
CA LEU A 43 1.51 7.59 4.73
C LEU A 43 2.47 6.39 4.79
N PRO A 44 1.98 5.16 4.55
CA PRO A 44 2.79 3.94 4.49
C PRO A 44 3.52 3.81 3.13
N ASN A 45 4.21 4.87 2.73
CA ASN A 45 4.96 4.92 1.49
C ASN A 45 6.16 5.88 1.60
N PRO A 46 7.40 5.35 1.66
CA PRO A 46 8.60 6.18 1.81
C PRO A 46 9.06 6.86 0.51
N ASP A 47 8.49 6.52 -0.66
CA ASP A 47 8.93 7.00 -1.97
C ASP A 47 8.74 8.52 -2.13
N ARG A 48 9.28 9.12 -3.19
CA ARG A 48 9.22 10.57 -3.40
C ARG A 48 7.80 11.08 -3.68
N LEU A 49 7.03 10.35 -4.49
CA LEU A 49 5.63 10.64 -4.85
C LEU A 49 5.37 12.07 -5.37
N THR A 50 6.41 12.77 -5.85
CA THR A 50 6.36 14.19 -6.23
C THR A 50 5.38 14.45 -7.39
N GLU A 51 5.26 13.49 -8.30
CA GLU A 51 4.31 13.58 -9.42
C GLU A 51 2.88 13.23 -9.00
N LEU A 52 2.70 12.47 -7.92
CA LEU A 52 1.38 12.01 -7.48
C LEU A 52 0.77 12.94 -6.43
N LEU A 53 1.58 13.55 -5.57
CA LEU A 53 1.14 14.40 -4.47
C LEU A 53 1.38 15.88 -4.80
N LEU A 54 0.71 16.35 -5.84
CA LEU A 54 0.63 17.79 -6.15
C LEU A 54 -0.39 18.46 -5.23
N SER A 55 -0.19 19.74 -4.91
CA SER A 55 -1.15 20.51 -4.09
C SER A 55 -2.58 20.37 -4.61
N ASN A 56 -3.54 20.20 -3.68
CA ASN A 56 -4.96 19.97 -3.94
C ASN A 56 -5.33 18.65 -4.64
N THR A 57 -4.36 17.75 -4.86
CA THR A 57 -4.66 16.38 -5.34
C THR A 57 -5.67 15.73 -4.42
N ARG A 58 -6.70 15.09 -5.00
CA ARG A 58 -7.65 14.30 -4.22
C ARG A 58 -6.93 13.05 -3.73
N ILE A 59 -6.89 12.87 -2.42
CA ILE A 59 -6.35 11.67 -1.79
C ILE A 59 -7.47 10.90 -1.11
N TRP A 60 -7.27 9.60 -1.00
CA TRP A 60 -8.16 8.69 -0.32
C TRP A 60 -7.53 8.27 0.99
N LEU A 61 -8.34 8.29 2.04
CA LEU A 61 -7.96 7.97 3.40
C LEU A 61 -8.81 6.82 3.91
N THR A 62 -8.27 6.07 4.87
CA THR A 62 -9.02 5.14 5.71
C THR A 62 -8.79 5.46 7.18
N ARG A 63 -9.83 5.29 8.00
CA ARG A 63 -9.74 5.41 9.45
C ARG A 63 -9.42 4.05 10.09
N SER A 64 -8.42 4.05 10.97
CA SER A 64 -8.09 2.91 11.81
C SER A 64 -9.18 2.67 12.86
N THR A 65 -9.55 1.41 13.07
CA THR A 65 -10.43 0.99 14.18
C THR A 65 -9.71 1.02 15.53
N ASN A 66 -8.37 0.90 15.53
CA ASN A 66 -7.56 1.07 16.73
C ASN A 66 -7.47 2.57 17.09
N THR A 67 -8.10 2.95 18.20
CA THR A 67 -8.19 4.32 18.72
C THR A 67 -6.91 4.81 19.40
N SER A 68 -5.97 3.92 19.73
CA SER A 68 -4.70 4.28 20.37
C SER A 68 -3.65 4.83 19.39
N LYS A 69 -3.91 4.83 18.07
CA LYS A 69 -2.97 5.36 17.09
C LYS A 69 -2.89 6.88 17.16
N LYS A 70 -1.66 7.40 17.29
CA LYS A 70 -1.36 8.84 17.21
C LYS A 70 -1.86 9.48 15.90
N LEU A 71 -1.78 8.74 14.80
CA LEU A 71 -2.32 9.12 13.49
C LEU A 71 -3.43 8.12 13.10
N PRO A 72 -4.71 8.44 13.36
CA PRO A 72 -5.81 7.50 13.14
C PRO A 72 -6.19 7.36 11.66
N LEU A 73 -5.79 8.31 10.82
CA LEU A 73 -6.04 8.32 9.39
C LEU A 73 -4.80 7.85 8.63
N THR A 74 -5.01 6.98 7.64
CA THR A 74 -3.96 6.46 6.76
C THR A 74 -4.31 6.79 5.31
N VAL A 75 -3.34 7.34 4.57
CA VAL A 75 -3.47 7.55 3.13
C VAL A 75 -3.41 6.21 2.42
N VAL A 76 -4.44 5.89 1.64
CA VAL A 76 -4.54 4.65 0.88
C VAL A 76 -4.21 4.84 -0.60
N GLY A 77 -4.48 6.03 -1.14
CA GLY A 77 -4.24 6.34 -2.55
C GLY A 77 -4.39 7.82 -2.90
N ALA A 78 -4.01 8.17 -4.13
CA ALA A 78 -4.16 9.51 -4.70
C ALA A 78 -4.76 9.42 -6.11
N GLU A 79 -5.55 10.42 -6.49
CA GLU A 79 -6.07 10.52 -7.86
C GLU A 79 -5.05 11.16 -8.79
N ARG A 80 -4.82 10.51 -9.93
CA ARG A 80 -3.96 11.00 -11.00
C ARG A 80 -4.63 10.66 -12.34
N LEU A 81 -4.84 11.68 -13.17
CA LEU A 81 -5.42 11.53 -14.51
C LEU A 81 -6.73 10.71 -14.51
N GLY A 82 -7.62 10.99 -13.55
CA GLY A 82 -8.91 10.30 -13.40
C GLY A 82 -8.83 8.87 -12.84
N LYS A 83 -7.65 8.41 -12.43
CA LYS A 83 -7.44 7.07 -11.85
C LYS A 83 -6.96 7.14 -10.41
N LEU A 84 -7.37 6.18 -9.60
CA LEU A 84 -6.84 6.00 -8.25
C LEU A 84 -5.52 5.21 -8.31
N VAL A 85 -4.45 5.82 -7.81
CA VAL A 85 -3.15 5.17 -7.60
C VAL A 85 -3.02 4.80 -6.14
N LEU A 86 -2.87 3.51 -5.85
CA LEU A 86 -2.66 3.03 -4.48
C LEU A 86 -1.29 3.48 -3.96
N LEU A 87 -1.29 4.03 -2.76
CA LEU A 87 -0.09 4.49 -2.07
C LEU A 87 0.26 3.60 -0.88
N ASP A 88 -0.68 2.82 -0.33
CA ASP A 88 -0.38 1.89 0.75
C ASP A 88 0.42 0.68 0.26
N THR A 89 1.74 0.78 0.42
CA THR A 89 2.67 -0.26 -0.04
C THR A 89 2.55 -1.54 0.79
N HIS A 90 2.15 -1.48 2.07
CA HIS A 90 1.97 -2.67 2.90
C HIS A 90 0.79 -3.49 2.40
N ALA A 91 -0.33 -2.82 2.13
CA ALA A 91 -1.51 -3.47 1.57
C ALA A 91 -1.27 -3.99 0.16
N THR A 92 -0.67 -3.17 -0.71
CA THR A 92 -0.38 -3.54 -2.10
C THR A 92 0.50 -4.79 -2.14
N ASN A 93 1.58 -4.83 -1.35
CA ASN A 93 2.44 -6.01 -1.26
C ASN A 93 1.70 -7.27 -0.79
N ARG A 94 0.80 -7.13 0.19
CA ARG A 94 -0.01 -8.25 0.68
C ARG A 94 -0.99 -8.73 -0.39
N ILE A 95 -1.67 -7.82 -1.09
CA ILE A 95 -2.60 -8.15 -2.18
C ILE A 95 -1.86 -8.88 -3.29
N SER A 96 -0.69 -8.40 -3.70
CA SER A 96 0.14 -9.07 -4.72
C SER A 96 0.51 -10.50 -4.31
N VAL A 97 0.87 -10.72 -3.04
CA VAL A 97 1.14 -12.06 -2.51
C VAL A 97 -0.11 -12.94 -2.58
N ASP A 98 -1.25 -12.43 -2.11
CA ASP A 98 -2.50 -13.18 -2.10
C ASP A 98 -2.91 -13.57 -3.53
N LEU A 99 -2.79 -12.66 -4.51
CA LEU A 99 -3.09 -12.92 -5.93
C LEU A 99 -2.18 -13.97 -6.56
N ILE A 100 -0.86 -13.90 -6.32
CA ILE A 100 0.10 -14.90 -6.83
C ILE A 100 -0.18 -16.27 -6.19
N ASP A 101 -0.38 -16.32 -4.88
CA ASP A 101 -0.54 -17.59 -4.16
C ASP A 101 -1.88 -18.29 -4.47
N THR A 102 -2.87 -17.54 -4.95
CA THR A 102 -4.21 -18.02 -5.34
C THR A 102 -4.40 -18.13 -6.85
N ASP A 103 -3.30 -18.08 -7.62
CA ASP A 103 -3.30 -18.26 -9.07
C ASP A 103 -4.29 -17.31 -9.79
N GLN A 104 -4.44 -16.07 -9.29
CA GLN A 104 -5.33 -15.04 -9.85
C GLN A 104 -4.64 -14.14 -10.90
N VAL A 105 -3.38 -14.46 -11.22
CA VAL A 105 -2.60 -13.79 -12.26
C VAL A 105 -2.16 -14.88 -13.23
N GLU A 106 -2.82 -14.95 -14.38
CA GLU A 106 -2.63 -15.99 -15.41
C GLU A 106 -1.14 -16.21 -15.75
N ALA A 107 -0.39 -15.12 -15.96
CA ALA A 107 1.04 -15.17 -16.28
C ALA A 107 1.94 -15.75 -15.15
N LEU A 108 1.40 -15.95 -13.94
CA LEU A 108 2.12 -16.44 -12.76
C LEU A 108 1.48 -17.71 -12.17
N GLU A 109 0.58 -18.37 -12.89
CA GLU A 109 -0.01 -19.63 -12.44
C GLU A 109 1.05 -20.69 -12.12
N GLY A 110 0.87 -21.40 -11.01
CA GLY A 110 1.82 -22.42 -10.56
C GLY A 110 3.08 -21.84 -9.89
N TYR A 111 3.24 -20.52 -9.82
CA TYR A 111 4.28 -19.87 -9.03
C TYR A 111 3.80 -19.57 -7.61
N ARG A 112 4.72 -19.49 -6.64
CA ARG A 112 4.42 -19.04 -5.28
C ARG A 112 5.30 -17.88 -4.86
N SER A 113 4.73 -16.98 -4.08
CA SER A 113 5.46 -15.86 -3.53
C SER A 113 6.53 -16.36 -2.56
N SER A 114 7.75 -15.86 -2.71
CA SER A 114 8.83 -16.12 -1.77
C SER A 114 9.35 -14.80 -1.21
N THR A 115 9.62 -14.79 0.09
CA THR A 115 10.25 -13.64 0.75
C THR A 115 11.76 -13.86 0.72
N ALA A 116 12.48 -13.17 -0.16
CA ALA A 116 13.92 -13.08 -0.06
C ALA A 116 14.27 -11.84 0.78
N LYS A 117 14.89 -12.03 1.95
CA LYS A 117 15.61 -10.95 2.62
C LYS A 117 16.99 -10.91 1.98
N SER A 118 17.24 -9.97 1.09
CA SER A 118 18.62 -9.64 0.68
C SER A 118 19.25 -8.84 1.81
N SER A 119 19.98 -9.53 2.70
CA SER A 119 20.98 -8.90 3.55
C SER A 119 22.22 -8.62 2.70
N ALA A 120 22.16 -7.58 1.85
CA ALA A 120 23.37 -7.01 1.31
C ALA A 120 23.96 -6.12 2.41
N ALA A 121 24.87 -6.69 3.20
CA ALA A 121 25.74 -5.94 4.09
C ALA A 121 26.77 -5.15 3.25
N THR A 122 26.32 -4.14 2.51
CA THR A 122 27.14 -3.05 1.97
C THR A 122 26.18 -1.88 1.70
N ALA A 123 26.19 -0.92 2.63
CA ALA A 123 25.63 0.44 2.60
C ALA A 123 24.28 0.73 1.87
N ASP A 124 23.34 1.25 2.67
CA ASP A 124 22.24 2.18 2.30
C ASP A 124 20.99 1.72 1.55
N SER A 125 20.73 0.42 1.35
CA SER A 125 19.36 0.01 0.94
C SER A 125 18.98 -1.42 1.29
N THR A 126 17.98 -1.58 2.15
CA THR A 126 17.24 -2.85 2.29
C THR A 126 16.16 -2.91 1.21
N TRP A 127 16.52 -3.38 0.02
CA TRP A 127 15.54 -3.74 -1.01
C TRP A 127 14.89 -5.08 -0.62
N SER A 128 13.57 -5.10 -0.37
CA SER A 128 12.81 -6.35 -0.26
C SER A 128 12.33 -6.76 -1.65
N SER A 129 13.14 -7.52 -2.38
CA SER A 129 12.68 -8.20 -3.60
C SER A 129 11.87 -9.44 -3.22
N ARG A 130 10.58 -9.48 -3.52
CA ARG A 130 9.81 -10.73 -3.54
C ARG A 130 9.91 -11.33 -4.93
N LYS A 131 10.34 -12.59 -5.02
CA LYS A 131 10.39 -13.34 -6.27
C LYS A 131 9.31 -14.41 -6.25
N ALA A 132 8.64 -14.61 -7.38
CA ALA A 132 7.81 -15.77 -7.60
C ALA A 132 8.72 -16.96 -7.96
N ARG A 133 8.49 -18.15 -7.39
CA ARG A 133 9.21 -19.39 -7.75
C ARG A 133 8.22 -20.46 -8.21
N PRO A 134 8.54 -21.27 -9.24
CA PRO A 134 7.67 -22.36 -9.66
C PRO A 134 7.48 -23.37 -8.54
N ARG A 135 6.29 -23.98 -8.46
CA ARG A 135 5.99 -25.07 -7.54
C ARG A 135 6.76 -26.32 -7.95
N GLY A 136 7.89 -26.57 -7.28
CA GLY A 136 8.62 -27.83 -7.39
C GLY A 136 9.42 -27.97 -8.67
N GLY A 137 10.73 -27.77 -8.56
CA GLY A 137 11.70 -28.43 -9.43
C GLY A 137 12.54 -29.31 -8.53
N SER A 138 12.23 -30.61 -8.47
CA SER A 138 13.23 -31.59 -8.07
C SER A 138 14.33 -31.55 -9.13
N ARG A 139 15.56 -31.25 -8.72
CA ARG A 139 16.70 -31.97 -9.30
C ARG A 139 16.99 -33.13 -8.36
#